data_AF-A0A6G3SSD1-F1
#
_entry.id   AF-A0A6G3SSD1-F1
#
_cell.length_a   1.000
_cell.length_b   1.000
_cell.length_c   1.000
_cell.angle_alpha   90.00
_cell.angle_beta   90.00
_cell.angle_gamma   90.00
#
_symmetry.space_group_name_H-M   'P 1'
#
loop_
_entity.id
_entity.type
_entity.pdbx_description
1 polymer ?
#
loop_
_entity_poly.entity_id
_entity_poly.type
_entity_poly.pdbx_seq_one_letter_code
_entity_poly.pdbx_strand_id
1 'polypeptide(L)' 'DTGPSAYGVDLTVGEGAVLRWLPEPLVSARGSHLHQTTRVHLAPTAHLLLREEQVLGRHGEPTGALTTRLTVHRAGR' A
#
# COMPACT_ATOMS: atom_id res chain seq x y z
N ASP A 1 13.20 7.87 21.29
CA ASP A 1 12.71 7.40 19.99
C ASP A 1 11.42 6.64 20.13
N THR A 2 10.37 7.16 19.50
CA THR A 2 9.16 6.38 19.18
C THR A 2 9.48 5.53 17.95
N GLY A 3 9.12 4.24 17.99
CA GLY A 3 9.31 3.30 16.87
C GLY A 3 8.51 3.67 15.61
N PRO A 4 8.64 2.89 14.52
CA PRO A 4 7.90 3.14 13.28
C PRO A 4 6.38 3.13 13.51
N SER A 5 5.68 3.99 12.78
CA SER A 5 4.23 3.86 12.58
C SER A 5 3.94 2.76 11.57
N ALA A 6 2.74 2.17 11.65
CA ALA A 6 2.29 1.13 10.74
C ALA A 6 1.01 1.55 10.02
N TYR A 7 0.90 1.23 8.73
CA TYR A 7 -0.30 1.39 7.92
C TYR A 7 -0.60 0.08 7.19
N GLY A 8 -1.75 -0.53 7.52
CA GLY A 8 -2.14 -1.85 7.02
C GLY A 8 -3.40 -1.78 6.16
N VAL A 9 -3.36 -2.43 5.00
CA VAL A 9 -4.50 -2.60 4.10
C VAL A 9 -4.64 -4.07 3.77
N ASP A 10 -5.81 -4.66 4.03
CA ASP A 10 -6.16 -6.02 3.66
C ASP A 10 -7.38 -5.99 2.73
N LEU A 11 -7.21 -6.44 1.49
CA LEU A 11 -8.24 -6.45 0.45
C LEU A 11 -8.62 -7.89 0.11
N THR A 12 -9.91 -8.16 0.02
CA THR A 12 -10.44 -9.42 -0.53
C THR A 12 -11.30 -9.11 -1.74
N VAL A 13 -11.00 -9.72 -2.88
CA VAL A 13 -11.76 -9.56 -4.12
C VAL A 13 -12.29 -10.92 -4.53
N GLY A 14 -13.61 -11.10 -4.36
CA GLY A 14 -14.31 -12.36 -4.59
C GLY A 14 -14.47 -12.75 -6.06
N GLU A 15 -14.97 -13.97 -6.31
CA GLU A 15 -15.16 -14.49 -7.67
C GLU A 15 -15.98 -13.54 -8.55
N GLY A 16 -15.52 -13.33 -9.78
CA GLY A 16 -16.12 -12.41 -10.76
C GLY A 16 -16.08 -10.93 -10.39
N ALA A 17 -15.58 -10.56 -9.21
CA ALA A 17 -15.55 -9.17 -8.76
C ALA A 17 -14.40 -8.40 -9.38
N VAL A 18 -14.61 -7.08 -9.52
CA VAL A 18 -13.61 -6.13 -9.97
C VAL A 18 -13.41 -5.08 -8.89
N LEU A 19 -12.17 -4.90 -8.43
CA LEU A 19 -11.79 -3.82 -7.52
C LEU A 19 -10.83 -2.85 -8.19
N ARG A 20 -11.10 -1.55 -8.05
CA ARG A 20 -10.17 -0.48 -8.41
C ARG A 20 -9.74 0.21 -7.11
N TRP A 21 -8.55 -0.13 -6.61
CA TRP A 21 -7.97 0.47 -5.42
C TRP A 21 -6.91 1.51 -5.83
N LEU A 22 -7.32 2.78 -5.83
CA LEU A 22 -6.51 3.90 -6.30
C LEU A 22 -6.42 4.97 -5.21
N PRO A 23 -5.76 4.69 -4.07
CA PRO A 23 -5.60 5.66 -3.00
C PRO A 23 -4.89 6.92 -3.48
N GLU A 24 -5.04 7.99 -2.69
CA GLU A 24 -4.26 9.21 -2.85
C GLU A 24 -2.77 8.96 -2.59
N PRO A 25 -1.87 9.78 -3.16
CA PRO A 25 -0.44 9.64 -2.96
C PRO A 25 -0.03 9.74 -1.49
N LEU A 26 0.89 8.88 -1.08
CA LEU A 26 1.51 8.92 0.24
C LEU A 26 2.74 9.83 0.21
N VAL A 27 2.81 10.79 1.12
CA VAL A 27 3.98 11.67 1.28
C VAL A 27 4.85 11.18 2.44
N SER A 28 6.09 10.77 2.13
CA SER A 28 7.12 10.45 3.15
C SER A 28 7.73 11.75 3.71
N ALA A 29 6.99 12.41 4.59
CA ALA A 29 7.38 13.70 5.16
C ALA A 29 8.63 13.60 6.06
N ARG A 30 9.35 14.70 6.21
CA ARG A 30 10.54 14.78 7.08
C ARG A 30 10.23 14.25 8.48
N GLY A 31 11.09 13.33 8.95
CA GLY A 31 10.97 12.73 10.28
C GLY A 31 9.93 11.60 10.39
N SER A 32 9.18 11.29 9.32
CA SER A 32 8.31 10.12 9.32
C SER A 32 9.13 8.83 9.33
N HIS A 33 8.68 7.82 10.06
CA HIS A 33 9.16 6.45 9.96
C HIS A 33 7.93 5.54 9.83
N LEU A 34 7.60 5.16 8.60
CA LEU A 34 6.37 4.43 8.29
C LEU A 34 6.66 3.07 7.66
N HIS A 35 6.00 2.04 8.18
CA HIS A 35 5.93 0.71 7.58
C HIS A 35 4.52 0.49 7.01
N GLN A 36 4.40 0.43 5.69
CA GLN A 36 3.14 0.14 5.00
C GLN A 36 3.11 -1.31 4.54
N THR A 37 2.00 -2.00 4.79
CA THR A 37 1.73 -3.33 4.24
C THR A 37 0.36 -3.39 3.58
N THR A 38 0.33 -3.80 2.32
CA THR A 38 -0.88 -4.06 1.56
C THR A 38 -0.94 -5.55 1.22
N ARG A 39 -1.99 -6.24 1.66
CA ARG A 39 -2.25 -7.65 1.33
C ARG A 39 -3.53 -7.77 0.53
N VAL A 40 -3.48 -8.56 -0.54
CA VAL A 40 -4.63 -8.82 -1.39
C VAL A 40 -4.87 -10.32 -1.47
N HIS A 41 -6.10 -10.73 -1.19
CA HIS A 41 -6.63 -12.05 -1.51
C HIS A 41 -7.52 -11.93 -2.75
N LEU A 42 -7.00 -12.39 -3.89
CA LEU A 42 -7.66 -12.32 -5.19
C LEU A 42 -8.19 -13.70 -5.58
N ALA A 43 -9.51 -13.82 -5.72
CA ALA A 43 -10.13 -15.05 -6.19
C ALA A 43 -9.69 -15.38 -7.65
N PRO A 44 -9.69 -16.66 -8.06
CA PRO A 44 -9.30 -17.09 -9.40
C PRO A 44 -9.87 -16.25 -10.55
N THR A 45 -11.16 -15.88 -10.49
CA THR A 45 -11.85 -15.12 -11.54
C THR A 45 -11.98 -13.63 -11.27
N ALA A 46 -11.35 -13.13 -10.20
CA ALA A 46 -11.40 -11.74 -9.81
C ALA A 46 -10.40 -10.87 -10.59
N HIS A 47 -10.71 -9.58 -10.70
CA HIS A 47 -9.85 -8.57 -11.32
C HIS A 47 -9.52 -7.44 -10.34
N LEU A 48 -8.25 -7.04 -10.30
CA LEU A 48 -7.78 -5.94 -9.48
C LEU A 48 -6.98 -4.95 -10.32
N LEU A 49 -7.32 -3.67 -10.19
CA LEU A 49 -6.43 -2.56 -10.52
C LEU A 49 -5.98 -1.90 -9.22
N LEU A 50 -4.68 -1.90 -8.94
CA LEU A 50 -4.09 -1.30 -7.75
C LEU A 50 -2.96 -0.35 -8.16
N ARG A 51 -2.95 0.86 -7.57
CA ARG A 51 -1.87 1.84 -7.71
C ARG A 51 -1.53 2.46 -6.36
N GLU A 52 -0.29 2.30 -5.94
CA GLU A 52 0.29 3.06 -4.84
C GLU A 52 1.23 4.13 -5.42
N GLU A 53 1.14 5.35 -4.93
CA GLU A 53 2.02 6.45 -5.32
C GLU A 53 2.76 6.98 -4.10
N GLN A 54 4.08 7.11 -4.22
CA GLN A 54 4.98 7.48 -3.13
C GLN A 54 5.70 8.77 -3.49
N VAL A 55 5.43 9.82 -2.71
CA VAL A 55 6.09 11.12 -2.83
C VAL A 55 7.19 11.21 -1.77
N LEU A 56 8.44 11.33 -2.21
CA LEU A 56 9.64 11.27 -1.36
C LEU A 56 9.94 12.60 -0.66
N GLY A 57 8.96 13.11 0.08
CA GLY A 57 9.04 14.37 0.82
C GLY A 57 8.20 15.50 0.22
N ARG A 58 7.95 16.54 1.01
CA ARG A 58 7.33 17.77 0.52
C ARG A 58 8.36 18.61 -0.24
N HIS A 59 7.88 19.56 -1.02
CA HIS A 59 8.76 20.50 -1.71
C HIS A 59 9.73 21.17 -0.72
N GLY A 60 11.04 21.06 -1.00
CA GLY A 60 12.10 21.65 -0.16
C GLY A 60 12.38 20.90 1.16
N GLU A 61 11.69 19.79 1.43
CA GLU A 61 11.92 18.96 2.61
C GLU A 61 12.65 17.65 2.24
N PRO A 62 13.57 17.15 3.08
CA PRO A 62 14.12 15.80 2.91
C PRO A 62 13.03 14.75 3.16
N THR A 63 13.14 13.61 2.46
CA THR A 63 12.26 12.45 2.68
C THR A 63 12.38 11.90 4.10
N GLY A 64 11.29 11.35 4.61
CA GLY A 64 11.32 10.45 5.77
C GLY A 64 11.76 9.03 5.40
N ALA A 65 11.70 8.14 6.38
CA ALA A 65 11.87 6.70 6.20
C ALA A 65 10.53 6.03 5.86
N LEU A 66 10.51 5.28 4.75
CA LEU A 66 9.35 4.55 4.28
C LEU A 66 9.77 3.14 3.87
N THR A 67 9.11 2.14 4.44
CA THR A 67 9.18 0.74 4.00
C THR A 67 7.80 0.31 3.54
N THR A 68 7.67 -0.16 2.30
CA THR A 68 6.39 -0.64 1.77
C THR A 68 6.50 -2.11 1.36
N ARG A 69 5.44 -2.88 1.62
CA ARG A 69 5.29 -4.26 1.13
C ARG A 69 3.90 -4.46 0.54
N LEU A 70 3.86 -4.85 -0.73
CA LEU A 70 2.65 -5.32 -1.39
C LEU A 70 2.77 -6.83 -1.62
N THR A 71 1.77 -7.57 -1.14
CA THR A 71 1.62 -9.01 -1.43
C THR A 71 0.25 -9.26 -2.03
N VAL A 72 0.21 -9.92 -3.18
CA VAL A 72 -1.03 -10.35 -3.82
C VAL A 72 -1.03 -11.87 -3.88
N HIS A 73 -1.97 -12.48 -3.18
CA HIS A 73 -2.23 -13.90 -3.28
C HIS A 73 -3.39 -14.13 -4.24
N ARG A 74 -3.11 -14.78 -5.38
CA ARG A 74 -4.16 -15.16 -6.35
C ARG A 74 -4.40 -16.65 -6.28
N ALA A 75 -5.67 -17.04 -6.07
CA ALA A 75 -6.05 -18.44 -5.92
C ALA A 75 -5.20 -19.17 -4.84
N GLY A 76 -4.88 -18.46 -3.75
CA GLY A 76 -4.11 -19.00 -2.63
C GLY A 76 -2.59 -19.02 -2.81
N ARG A 77 -2.04 -18.36 -3.83
CA ARG A 77 -0.60 -18.31 -4.14
C ARG A 77 -0.11 -16.88 -4.19
#